data_AF-A0AAF0V5W9-F1
#
_entry.id   AF-A0AAF0V5W9-F1
#
_cell.length_a   1.000
_cell.length_b   1.000
_cell.length_c   1.000
_cell.angle_alpha   90.00
_cell.angle_beta   90.00
_cell.angle_gamma   90.00
#
_symmetry.space_group_name_H-M   'P 1'
#
loop_
_entity.id
_entity.type
_entity.pdbx_description
1 polymer ?
#
loop_
_entity_poly.entity_id
_entity_poly.type
_entity_poly.pdbx_seq_one_letter_code
_entity_poly.pdbx_strand_id
1 'polypeptide(L)' 'SFLGSVGYYRRFVEGFSSISIALTKLTQKTTKFQWFEACEKIFQELKTRLTTTLILILPESTQGFVIHPELD' A
#
# COMPACT_ATOMS: atom_id res chain seq x y z
N SER A 1 13.39 -1.35 -1.40
CA SER A 1 12.59 -1.08 -2.62
C SER A 1 11.12 -0.99 -2.22
N PHE A 2 10.39 0.04 -2.68
CA PHE A 2 8.98 0.28 -2.33
C PHE A 2 8.09 -0.96 -2.58
N LEU A 3 8.21 -1.59 -3.74
CA LEU A 3 7.45 -2.80 -4.10
C LEU A 3 7.71 -3.99 -3.17
N GLY A 4 8.92 -4.09 -2.61
CA GLY A 4 9.26 -5.11 -1.62
C GLY A 4 8.54 -4.88 -0.28
N SER A 5 8.40 -3.62 0.14
CA SER A 5 7.72 -3.25 1.39
C SER A 5 6.21 -3.45 1.32
N VAL A 6 5.60 -3.19 0.15
CA VAL A 6 4.15 -3.35 -0.03
C VAL A 6 3.72 -4.78 -0.39
N GLY A 7 4.69 -5.67 -0.68
CA GLY A 7 4.43 -7.06 -1.07
C GLY A 7 3.71 -7.89 -0.01
N TYR A 8 3.84 -7.55 1.28
CA TYR A 8 3.10 -8.19 2.38
C TYR A 8 1.58 -7.97 2.25
N TYR A 9 1.16 -6.81 1.74
CA TYR A 9 -0.25 -6.43 1.62
C TYR A 9 -0.91 -6.93 0.31
N ARG A 10 -0.17 -7.65 -0.53
CA ARG A 10 -0.65 -8.11 -1.86
C ARG A 10 -1.96 -8.89 -1.81
N ARG A 11 -2.23 -9.62 -0.71
CA ARG A 11 -3.41 -10.48 -0.56
C ARG A 11 -4.69 -9.68 -0.33
N PHE A 12 -4.53 -8.40 0.01
CA PHE A 12 -5.58 -7.54 0.47
C PHE A 12 -5.88 -6.39 -0.51
N VAL A 13 -4.95 -6.12 -1.42
CA VAL A 13 -5.07 -5.10 -2.45
C VAL A 13 -5.49 -5.76 -3.75
N GLU A 14 -6.74 -5.54 -4.16
CA GLU A 14 -7.23 -6.01 -5.45
C GLU A 14 -6.44 -5.36 -6.60
N GLY A 15 -6.03 -6.16 -7.58
CA GLY A 15 -5.25 -5.69 -8.74
C GLY A 15 -3.77 -5.40 -8.44
N PHE A 16 -3.26 -5.74 -7.24
CA PHE A 16 -1.88 -5.47 -6.83
C PHE A 16 -0.81 -6.00 -7.80
N SER A 17 -1.02 -7.21 -8.36
CA SER A 17 -0.09 -7.80 -9.33
C SER A 17 0.03 -6.95 -10.59
N SER A 18 -1.09 -6.48 -11.15
CA SER A 18 -1.11 -5.66 -12.36
C SER A 18 -0.38 -4.32 -12.15
N ILE A 19 -0.62 -3.68 -11.00
CA ILE A 19 0.02 -2.41 -10.64
C ILE A 19 1.52 -2.61 -10.38
N SER A 20 1.88 -3.67 -9.65
CA SER A 20 3.29 -4.00 -9.36
C SER A 20 4.08 -4.35 -10.61
N ILE A 21 3.46 -5.02 -11.60
CA ILE A 21 4.09 -5.29 -12.90
C ILE A 21 4.35 -3.98 -13.65
N ALA A 22 3.39 -3.05 -13.66
CA ALA A 22 3.55 -1.74 -14.30
C ALA A 22 4.70 -0.96 -13.64
N LEU A 23 4.73 -0.89 -12.30
CA LEU A 23 5.80 -0.23 -11.55
C LEU A 23 7.16 -0.93 -11.73
N THR A 24 7.19 -2.26 -11.80
CA THR A 24 8.42 -3.02 -12.04
C THR A 24 9.01 -2.68 -13.41
N LYS A 25 8.18 -2.64 -14.46
CA LYS A 25 8.59 -2.24 -15.82
C LYS A 25 9.20 -0.83 -15.86
N LEU A 26 8.70 0.09 -15.03
CA LEU A 26 9.26 1.45 -14.93
C LEU A 26 10.61 1.48 -14.21
N THR A 27 10.85 0.57 -13.27
CA THR A 27 12.12 0.48 -12.53
C THR A 27 13.19 -0.41 -13.20
N GLN A 28 12.88 -1.04 -14.34
CA GLN A 28 13.83 -1.88 -15.07
C GLN A 28 14.96 -1.04 -15.66
N LYS A 29 16.22 -1.42 -15.36
CA LYS A 29 17.47 -0.75 -15.77
C LYS A 29 17.62 -0.53 -17.29
N THR A 30 16.85 -1.24 -18.11
CA THR A 30 16.90 -1.21 -19.58
C THR A 30 16.15 -0.05 -20.21
N THR A 31 15.33 0.70 -19.44
CA THR A 31 14.59 1.86 -19.95
C THR A 31 15.02 3.10 -19.18
N LYS A 32 15.23 4.24 -19.85
CA LYS A 32 15.44 5.51 -19.16
C LYS A 32 14.29 5.71 -18.17
N PHE A 33 14.61 5.83 -16.89
CA PHE A 33 13.63 6.05 -15.83
C PHE A 33 12.94 7.39 -16.10
N GLN A 34 11.75 7.32 -16.69
CA GLN A 34 10.96 8.49 -17.06
C GLN A 34 9.64 8.38 -16.32
N TRP A 35 9.55 9.14 -15.23
CA TRP A 35 8.36 9.20 -14.40
C TRP A 35 7.31 10.07 -15.09
N PHE A 36 6.47 9.44 -15.91
CA PHE A 36 5.37 10.12 -16.59
C PHE A 36 4.16 10.30 -15.66
N GLU A 37 3.28 11.22 -15.99
CA GLU A 37 2.04 11.47 -15.24
C GLU A 37 1.16 10.21 -15.10
N ALA A 38 1.17 9.33 -16.11
CA ALA A 38 0.51 8.03 -16.03
C ALA A 38 1.12 7.12 -14.94
N CYS A 39 2.43 7.21 -14.71
CA CYS A 39 3.13 6.46 -13.66
C CYS A 39 2.75 6.99 -12.29
N GLU A 40 2.69 8.31 -12.13
CA GLU A 40 2.23 8.96 -10.91
C GLU A 40 0.80 8.53 -10.56
N LYS A 41 -0.11 8.51 -11.55
CA LYS A 41 -1.50 8.04 -11.36
C LYS A 41 -1.55 6.60 -10.86
N ILE A 42 -0.78 5.70 -11.47
CA ILE A 42 -0.70 4.29 -11.06
C ILE A 42 -0.12 4.15 -9.64
N PHE A 43 0.88 4.96 -9.31
CA PHE A 43 1.50 4.96 -7.99
C PHE A 43 0.57 5.49 -6.90
N GLN A 44 -0.17 6.57 -7.17
CA GLN A 44 -1.16 7.11 -6.24
C GLN A 44 -2.34 6.14 -6.07
N GLU A 45 -2.81 5.50 -7.14
CA GLU A 45 -3.84 4.46 -7.05
C GLU A 45 -3.41 3.32 -6.13
N LEU A 46 -2.15 2.88 -6.23
CA LEU A 46 -1.61 1.85 -5.34
C LEU A 46 -1.64 2.30 -3.88
N LYS A 47 -1.23 3.54 -3.60
CA LYS A 47 -1.27 4.10 -2.25
C LYS A 47 -2.70 4.17 -1.71
N THR A 48 -3.63 4.67 -2.50
CA THR A 48 -5.05 4.74 -2.12
C THR A 48 -5.59 3.37 -1.78
N ARG A 49 -5.39 2.37 -2.64
CA ARG A 49 -5.85 1.01 -2.38
C ARG A 49 -5.19 0.42 -1.14
N LEU A 50 -3.87 0.59 -0.96
CA LEU A 50 -3.18 0.12 0.24
C LEU A 50 -3.77 0.75 1.50
N THR A 51 -3.98 2.06 1.52
CA THR A 51 -4.51 2.77 2.69
C THR A 51 -5.95 2.37 2.98
N THR A 52 -6.83 2.33 1.97
CA THR A 52 -8.23 1.92 2.15
C THR A 52 -8.33 0.46 2.63
N THR A 53 -7.58 -0.44 2.01
CA THR A 53 -7.50 -1.84 2.41
C THR A 53 -6.98 -1.99 3.84
N LEU A 54 -5.92 -1.26 4.22
CA LEU A 54 -5.37 -1.29 5.58
C LEU A 54 -6.36 -0.75 6.61
N ILE A 55 -7.14 0.28 6.27
CA ILE A 55 -8.23 0.78 7.12
C ILE A 55 -9.32 -0.28 7.31
N LEU A 56 -9.61 -1.10 6.30
CA LEU A 56 -10.59 -2.19 6.38
C LEU A 56 -10.08 -3.43 7.12
N ILE A 57 -8.75 -3.62 7.21
CA ILE A 57 -8.11 -4.78 7.86
C ILE A 57 -7.62 -4.46 9.25
N LEU A 58 -7.50 -3.17 9.59
CA LEU A 58 -7.44 -2.74 10.98
C LEU A 58 -8.57 -3.49 11.69
N PRO A 59 -8.25 -4.43 12.60
CA PRO A 59 -9.29 -5.11 13.32
C PRO A 59 -10.18 -4.04 13.99
N GLU A 60 -11.41 -4.37 14.30
CA GLU A 60 -12.17 -3.67 15.35
C GLU A 60 -11.43 -3.76 16.71
N SER A 61 -10.12 -3.58 16.78
CA SER A 61 -9.37 -3.38 18.02
C SER A 61 -9.62 -1.98 18.60
N THR A 62 -10.54 -1.20 18.02
CA THR A 62 -11.34 -0.23 18.78
C THR A 62 -12.46 -0.89 19.59
N GLN A 63 -12.39 -2.20 19.84
CA GLN A 63 -12.98 -2.78 21.05
C GLN A 63 -12.25 -2.20 22.27
N GLY A 64 -12.67 -0.98 22.65
CA GLY A 64 -12.38 -0.27 23.88
C GLY A 64 -10.94 -0.37 24.39
N PHE A 65 -10.09 0.59 24.04
CA PHE A 65 -8.98 0.93 24.94
C PHE A 65 -9.58 1.52 26.22
N VAL A 66 -9.93 0.66 27.17
CA VAL A 66 -10.23 1.10 28.54
C VAL A 66 -8.88 1.43 29.17
N ILE A 67 -8.52 2.71 29.09
CA ILE A 67 -7.45 3.25 29.92
C ILE A 67 -8.03 3.26 31.33
N HIS A 68 -7.61 2.31 32.16
CA HIS A 68 -7.80 2.40 33.61
C HIS A 68 -6.68 3.28 34.15
N PRO A 69 -6.95 4.55 34.53
CA PRO A 69 -6.03 5.24 35.42
C PRO A 69 -6.08 4.51 36.76
N GLU A 70 -4.97 3.89 37.15
CA GLU A 70 -4.79 3.41 38.52
C GLU A 70 -4.81 4.64 39.44
N LEU A 71 -5.98 4.90 40.04
CA LEU A 71 -6.08 5.50 41.35
C LEU A 71 -6.40 4.36 42.32
N ASP A 72 -5.37 3.82 42.97
CA ASP A 72 -5.20 3.85 44.44
C ASP A 72 -3.75 3.48 44.79
#